data_AF-A0A7V1DTM0-F1
#
_entry.id   AF-A0A7V1DTM0-F1
#
_cell.length_a   1.000
_cell.length_b   1.000
_cell.length_c   1.000
_cell.angle_alpha   90.00
_cell.angle_beta   90.00
_cell.angle_gamma   90.00
#
_symmetry.space_group_name_H-M   'P 1'
#
loop_
_entity.id
_entity.type
_entity.pdbx_description
1 polymer ?
#
loop_
_entity_poly.entity_id
_entity_poly.type
_entity_poly.pdbx_seq_one_letter_code
_entity_poly.pdbx_strand_id
1 'polypeptide(L)'
;MPRKKQAQGAGGIGEYIRRQRELANLSLRKLAEQSGISAAVLREIEAGLRNPSKTILQSIAGVLRLSAETLQLQAGFLDPRNPEESDVAREIRRDPYLTERQRDILIEVYKAFRTANRARA
;
A
#
# COMPACT_ATOMS: atom_id res chain seq x y z
N MET A 1 12.27 -17.15 19.31
CA MET A 1 11.96 -15.70 19.42
C MET A 1 10.92 -15.34 18.37
N PRO A 2 9.62 -15.21 18.71
CA PRO A 2 8.61 -14.85 17.72
C PRO A 2 8.73 -13.36 17.40
N ARG A 3 8.93 -13.02 16.11
CA ARG A 3 8.89 -11.63 15.63
C ARG A 3 7.49 -11.08 15.89
N LYS A 4 7.38 -10.11 16.80
CA LYS A 4 6.14 -9.39 17.13
C LYS A 4 5.47 -8.91 15.83
N LYS A 5 4.22 -9.33 15.61
CA LYS A 5 3.27 -8.69 14.70
C LYS A 5 3.18 -7.22 15.09
N GLN A 6 3.97 -6.33 14.46
CA GLN A 6 3.74 -4.91 14.60
C GLN A 6 2.52 -4.54 13.77
N ALA A 7 1.56 -3.92 14.45
CA ALA A 7 0.27 -3.44 14.00
C ALA A 7 0.31 -2.76 12.62
N GLN A 8 0.04 -3.53 11.58
CA GLN A 8 -0.23 -3.05 10.22
C GLN A 8 -1.73 -2.73 10.15
N GLY A 9 -2.10 -1.46 10.02
CA GLY A 9 -3.49 -1.09 9.80
C GLY A 9 -3.78 0.40 10.01
N ALA A 10 -3.30 0.99 11.11
CA ALA A 10 -3.62 2.39 11.46
C ALA A 10 -2.38 3.21 11.86
N GLY A 11 -1.62 2.74 12.86
CA GLY A 11 -0.42 3.43 13.34
C GLY A 11 0.73 3.46 12.32
N GLY A 12 0.87 2.41 11.51
CA GLY A 12 1.95 2.31 10.52
C GLY A 12 1.79 3.25 9.32
N ILE A 13 0.55 3.41 8.80
CA ILE A 13 0.30 4.25 7.64
C ILE A 13 0.37 5.74 7.98
N GLY A 14 -0.15 6.15 9.14
CA GLY A 14 -0.07 7.54 9.60
C GLY A 14 1.38 8.01 9.71
N GLU A 15 2.23 7.20 10.34
CA GLU A 15 3.65 7.48 10.46
C GLU A 15 4.37 7.46 9.09
N TYR A 16 3.99 6.54 8.20
CA TYR A 16 4.53 6.50 6.84
C TYR A 16 4.18 7.76 6.06
N ILE A 17 2.92 8.20 6.07
CA ILE A 17 2.47 9.44 5.41
C ILE A 17 3.25 10.63 5.95
N ARG A 18 3.40 10.73 7.28
CA ARG A 18 4.19 11.79 7.92
C ARG A 18 5.63 11.81 7.43
N ARG A 19 6.32 10.68 7.40
CA ARG A 19 7.71 10.58 6.91
C ARG A 19 7.82 11.00 5.45
N GLN A 20 6.91 10.54 4.59
CA GLN A 20 6.93 10.90 3.17
C GLN A 20 6.65 12.40 2.95
N ARG A 21 5.75 12.98 3.74
CA ARG A 21 5.50 14.43 3.74
C ARG A 21 6.75 15.23 4.13
N GLU A 22 7.45 14.80 5.17
CA GLU A 22 8.68 15.44 5.65
C GLU A 22 9.81 15.31 4.60
N LEU A 23 9.97 14.14 3.97
CA LEU A 23 10.93 13.94 2.86
C LEU A 23 10.61 14.83 1.65
N ALA A 24 9.34 15.08 1.37
CA ALA A 24 8.89 15.99 0.32
C ALA A 24 9.00 17.48 0.72
N ASN A 25 9.52 17.80 1.92
CA ASN A 25 9.59 19.15 2.48
C ASN A 25 8.23 19.88 2.50
N LEU A 26 7.15 19.13 2.74
CA LEU A 26 5.80 19.67 2.82
C LEU A 26 5.39 19.89 4.28
N SER A 27 4.83 21.06 4.57
CA SER A 27 4.12 21.26 5.84
C SER A 27 2.81 20.48 5.83
N LEU A 28 2.29 20.14 7.02
CA LEU A 28 0.99 19.45 7.15
C LEU A 28 -0.14 20.25 6.47
N ARG A 29 -0.14 21.57 6.61
CA ARG A 29 -1.12 22.45 5.94
C ARG A 29 -1.01 22.41 4.42
N LYS A 30 0.21 22.39 3.88
CA LYS A 30 0.44 22.34 2.43
C LYS A 30 0.02 21.00 1.83
N LEU A 31 0.29 19.89 2.50
CA LEU A 31 -0.21 18.58 2.07
C LEU A 31 -1.76 18.54 2.13
N ALA A 32 -2.36 19.05 3.20
CA ALA A 32 -3.81 19.14 3.35
C ALA A 32 -4.45 19.93 2.19
N GLU A 33 -3.94 21.14 1.90
CA GLU A 33 -4.40 21.98 0.80
C GLU A 33 -4.30 21.28 -0.56
N GLN A 34 -3.12 20.76 -0.90
CA GLN A 34 -2.89 20.11 -2.20
C GLN A 34 -3.66 18.80 -2.37
N SER A 35 -3.96 18.11 -1.28
CA SER A 35 -4.71 16.85 -1.30
C SER A 35 -6.23 17.05 -1.24
N GLY A 36 -6.70 18.29 -1.03
CA GLY A 36 -8.12 18.58 -0.83
C GLY A 36 -8.69 18.03 0.48
N ILE A 37 -7.83 17.67 1.45
CA ILE A 37 -8.21 17.11 2.75
C ILE A 37 -8.01 18.19 3.81
N SER A 38 -8.87 18.25 4.83
CA SER A 38 -8.66 19.22 5.91
C SER A 38 -7.42 18.89 6.74
N ALA A 39 -6.72 19.93 7.21
CA ALA A 39 -5.55 19.76 8.06
C ALA A 39 -5.86 19.03 9.39
N ALA A 40 -7.09 19.13 9.90
CA ALA A 40 -7.53 18.38 11.07
C ALA A 40 -7.57 16.87 10.79
N VAL A 41 -8.18 16.47 9.68
CA VAL A 41 -8.26 15.06 9.27
C VAL A 41 -6.89 14.48 8.99
N LEU A 42 -6.02 15.23 8.30
CA LEU A 42 -4.66 14.77 8.02
C LEU A 42 -3.85 14.58 9.30
N ARG A 43 -4.04 15.44 10.32
CA ARG A 43 -3.40 15.30 11.63
C ARG A 43 -3.86 14.04 12.37
N GLU A 44 -5.16 13.74 12.36
CA GLU A 44 -5.69 12.51 12.95
C GLU A 44 -5.13 11.26 12.26
N ILE A 45 -5.00 11.30 10.92
CA ILE A 45 -4.39 10.21 10.15
C ILE A 45 -2.92 10.04 10.52
N GLU A 46 -2.10 11.11 10.51
CA GLU A 46 -0.68 11.03 10.85
C GLU A 46 -0.42 10.58 12.30
N ALA A 47 -1.36 10.87 13.21
CA ALA A 47 -1.33 10.41 14.58
C ALA A 47 -1.84 8.96 14.76
N GLY A 48 -2.32 8.32 13.69
CA GLY A 48 -2.92 6.98 13.74
C GLY A 48 -4.28 6.92 14.45
N LEU A 49 -4.90 8.07 14.70
CA LEU A 49 -6.21 8.19 15.36
C LEU A 49 -7.37 7.92 14.40
N ARG A 50 -7.10 7.98 13.09
CA ARG A 50 -8.11 7.76 12.05
C ARG A 50 -7.58 6.89 10.92
N ASN A 51 -8.36 5.88 10.55
CA ASN A 51 -8.11 5.07 9.36
C ASN A 51 -8.54 5.83 8.10
N PRO A 52 -7.61 6.11 7.17
CA PRO A 52 -7.94 6.78 5.91
C PRO A 52 -8.69 5.84 4.96
N SER A 53 -9.66 6.37 4.20
CA SER A 53 -10.31 5.60 3.12
C SER A 53 -9.38 5.46 1.90
N LYS A 54 -9.71 4.56 0.96
CA LYS A 54 -8.97 4.43 -0.31
C LYS A 54 -8.90 5.74 -1.10
N THR A 55 -10.00 6.51 -1.10
CA THR A 55 -10.04 7.83 -1.76
C THR A 55 -9.10 8.83 -1.10
N ILE A 56 -9.04 8.87 0.24
CA ILE A 56 -8.11 9.72 0.97
C ILE A 56 -6.66 9.33 0.65
N LEU A 57 -6.35 8.03 0.64
CA LEU A 57 -5.02 7.54 0.28
C LEU A 57 -4.65 7.90 -1.16
N GLN A 58 -5.58 7.84 -2.12
CA GLN A 58 -5.35 8.25 -3.50
C GLN A 58 -4.99 9.74 -3.59
N SER A 59 -5.74 10.63 -2.92
CA SER A 59 -5.44 12.06 -2.91
C SER A 59 -4.07 12.36 -2.29
N ILE A 60 -3.74 11.72 -1.17
CA ILE A 60 -2.43 11.89 -0.51
C ILE A 60 -1.30 11.37 -1.41
N ALA A 61 -1.48 10.19 -2.03
CA ALA A 61 -0.50 9.60 -2.92
C ALA A 61 -0.15 10.52 -4.10
N GLY A 62 -1.16 11.14 -4.71
CA GLY A 62 -0.97 12.07 -5.83
C GLY A 62 -0.06 13.24 -5.49
N VAL A 63 -0.25 13.85 -4.31
CA VAL A 63 0.58 14.97 -3.85
C VAL A 63 2.00 14.52 -3.52
N LEU A 64 2.14 13.38 -2.86
CA LEU A 64 3.44 12.81 -2.46
C LEU A 64 4.19 12.16 -3.65
N ARG A 65 3.61 12.15 -4.85
CA ARG A 65 4.14 11.47 -6.04
C ARG A 65 4.42 9.98 -5.79
N LEU A 66 3.57 9.37 -4.97
CA LEU A 66 3.61 7.95 -4.67
C LEU A 66 2.50 7.23 -5.44
N SER A 67 2.65 5.93 -5.63
CA SER A 67 1.53 5.14 -6.11
C SER A 67 0.47 5.00 -5.02
N ALA A 68 -0.81 5.13 -5.39
CA ALA A 68 -1.93 4.95 -4.44
C ALA A 68 -1.97 3.52 -3.86
N GLU A 69 -1.45 2.55 -4.61
CA GLU A 69 -1.33 1.17 -4.17
C GLU A 69 -0.27 1.01 -3.08
N THR A 70 0.87 1.69 -3.17
CA THR A 70 1.90 1.70 -2.12
C THR A 70 1.31 2.14 -0.78
N LEU A 71 0.49 3.21 -0.78
CA LEU A 71 -0.17 3.65 0.45
C LEU A 71 -1.23 2.66 0.94
N GLN A 72 -1.97 2.02 0.03
CA GLN A 72 -2.96 1.00 0.39
C GLN A 72 -2.32 -0.26 0.98
N LEU A 73 -1.18 -0.71 0.45
CA LEU A 73 -0.36 -1.80 1.02
C LEU A 73 0.14 -1.45 2.42
N GLN A 74 0.68 -0.24 2.61
CA GLN A 74 1.15 0.22 3.92
C GLN A 74 0.02 0.37 4.94
N ALA A 75 -1.20 0.70 4.49
CA ALA A 75 -2.40 0.75 5.31
C ALA A 75 -3.02 -0.63 5.59
N GLY A 76 -2.49 -1.71 5.01
CA GLY A 76 -3.07 -3.05 5.14
C GLY A 76 -4.40 -3.23 4.41
N PHE A 77 -4.75 -2.32 3.49
CA PHE A 77 -5.91 -2.48 2.58
C PHE A 77 -5.66 -3.52 1.50
N LEU A 78 -4.40 -3.83 1.24
CA LEU A 78 -3.97 -4.88 0.36
C LEU A 78 -3.22 -5.88 1.22
N ASP A 79 -3.63 -7.15 1.18
CA ASP A 79 -2.87 -8.19 1.85
C ASP A 79 -1.71 -8.57 0.91
N PRO A 80 -0.45 -8.22 1.23
CA PRO A 80 0.68 -8.66 0.41
C PRO A 80 0.78 -10.18 0.36
N ARG A 81 0.08 -10.89 1.26
CA ARG A 81 -0.05 -12.34 1.30
C ARG A 81 -1.12 -12.85 0.32
N ASN A 82 -2.11 -12.04 -0.07
CA ASN A 82 -3.11 -12.39 -1.06
C ASN A 82 -2.46 -12.43 -2.46
N PRO A 83 -2.42 -13.60 -3.13
CA PRO A 83 -1.79 -13.73 -4.43
C PRO A 83 -2.41 -12.86 -5.53
N GLU A 84 -3.72 -12.57 -5.45
CA GLU A 84 -4.41 -11.73 -6.44
C GLU A 84 -4.06 -10.25 -6.34
N GLU A 85 -3.68 -9.79 -5.14
CA GLU A 85 -3.34 -8.40 -4.81
C GLU A 85 -1.82 -8.17 -4.79
N SER A 86 -1.04 -9.17 -5.22
CA SER A 86 0.42 -9.09 -5.19
C SER A 86 0.97 -8.27 -6.36
N ASP A 87 1.85 -7.32 -6.05
CA ASP A 87 2.63 -6.56 -7.05
C ASP A 87 3.29 -7.48 -8.08
N VAL A 88 3.86 -8.60 -7.65
CA VAL A 88 4.51 -9.60 -8.53
C VAL A 88 3.53 -10.16 -9.57
N ALA A 89 2.32 -10.55 -9.16
CA ALA A 89 1.32 -11.07 -10.09
C ALA A 89 0.88 -10.00 -11.10
N ARG A 90 0.88 -8.73 -10.70
CA ARG A 90 0.56 -7.61 -11.59
C ARG A 90 1.68 -7.29 -12.56
N GLU A 91 2.94 -7.30 -12.11
CA GLU A 91 4.09 -7.11 -12.99
C GLU A 91 4.20 -8.23 -14.03
N ILE A 92 3.94 -9.49 -13.65
CA ILE A 92 3.87 -10.62 -14.60
C ILE A 92 2.79 -10.38 -15.67
N ARG A 93 1.61 -9.85 -15.30
CA ARG A 93 0.55 -9.53 -16.28
C ARG A 93 0.95 -8.46 -17.30
N ARG A 94 1.87 -7.56 -16.94
CA ARG A 94 2.28 -6.41 -17.78
C ARG A 94 3.58 -6.65 -18.55
N ASP A 95 4.25 -7.78 -18.33
CA ASP A 95 5.52 -8.10 -18.98
C ASP A 95 5.36 -8.22 -20.51
N PRO A 96 5.95 -7.31 -21.31
CA PRO A 96 5.77 -7.30 -22.77
C PRO A 96 6.46 -8.47 -23.48
N TYR A 97 7.40 -9.17 -22.82
CA TYR A 97 8.15 -10.28 -23.40
C TYR A 97 7.43 -11.62 -23.23
N LEU A 98 6.30 -11.66 -22.53
CA LEU A 98 5.48 -12.85 -22.34
C LEU A 98 4.21 -12.79 -23.19
N THR A 99 3.86 -13.92 -23.78
CA THR A 99 2.52 -14.13 -24.35
C THR A 99 1.48 -14.20 -23.23
N GLU A 100 0.22 -13.89 -23.53
CA GLU A 100 -0.88 -13.94 -22.57
C GLU A 100 -0.94 -15.29 -21.83
N ARG A 101 -0.87 -16.40 -22.59
CA ARG A 101 -0.81 -17.76 -22.04
C ARG A 101 0.36 -17.99 -21.08
N GLN A 102 1.55 -17.46 -21.39
CA GLN A 102 2.72 -17.60 -20.51
C GLN A 102 2.53 -16.81 -19.21
N ARG A 103 1.92 -15.62 -19.27
CA ARG A 103 1.60 -14.83 -18.09
C ARG A 103 0.63 -15.57 -17.18
N ASP A 104 -0.44 -16.13 -17.74
CA ASP A 104 -1.44 -16.88 -16.99
C ASP A 104 -0.82 -18.08 -16.26
N ILE A 105 -0.01 -18.87 -16.97
CA ILE A 105 0.71 -20.02 -16.38
C ILE A 105 1.61 -19.57 -15.23
N LEU A 106 2.42 -18.52 -15.42
CA LEU A 106 3.31 -18.03 -14.36
C LEU A 106 2.55 -17.54 -13.14
N ILE A 107 1.41 -16.87 -13.36
CA ILE A 107 0.54 -16.39 -12.28
C ILE A 107 -0.08 -17.58 -11.54
N GLU A 108 -0.56 -18.61 -12.24
CA GLU A 108 -1.08 -19.82 -11.61
C GLU A 108 -0.03 -20.54 -10.76
N VAL A 109 1.18 -20.74 -11.31
CA VAL A 109 2.30 -21.35 -10.58
C VAL A 109 2.68 -20.53 -9.35
N TYR A 110 2.78 -19.21 -9.50
CA TYR A 110 3.05 -18.29 -8.40
C TYR A 110 2.00 -18.41 -7.29
N LYS A 111 0.71 -18.39 -7.65
CA LYS A 111 -0.41 -18.57 -6.72
C LYS A 111 -0.33 -19.91 -6.01
N ALA A 112 -0.08 -21.00 -6.73
CA ALA A 112 0.02 -22.34 -6.19
C ALA A 112 1.14 -22.45 -5.13
N PHE A 113 2.33 -21.92 -5.42
CA PHE A 113 3.44 -21.93 -4.46
C PHE A 113 3.14 -21.13 -3.19
N ARG A 114 2.49 -19.97 -3.31
CA ARG A 114 2.10 -19.18 -2.14
C ARG A 114 1.08 -19.88 -1.27
N THR A 115 0.08 -20.50 -1.88
CA THR A 115 -0.94 -21.28 -1.17
C THR A 115 -0.32 -22.51 -0.49
N ALA A 116 0.54 -23.25 -1.19
CA ALA A 116 1.23 -24.41 -0.64
C ALA A 116 2.13 -24.03 0.56
N ASN A 117 2.84 -22.90 0.48
CA ASN A 117 3.68 -22.42 1.59
C ASN A 117 2.85 -21.92 2.78
N ARG A 118 1.65 -21.36 2.55
CA ARG A 118 0.70 -21.00 3.61
C ARG A 118 0.19 -22.23 4.35
N ALA A 119 -0.15 -23.31 3.65
CA ALA A 119 -0.64 -24.54 4.26
C ALA A 119 0.44 -25.26 5.12
N ARG A 120 1.72 -24.95 4.88
CA ARG A 120 2.87 -25.51 5.61
C ARG A 120 3.33 -24.68 6.81
N ALA A 121 2.84 -23.45 6.98
CA ALA A 121 3.26 -22.51 8.00
C ALA A 121 2.25 -22.39 9.13
#